data_AF-A0A2H0L502-F1
#
_entry.id   AF-A0A2H0L502-F1
#
_cell.length_a   1.000
_cell.length_b   1.000
_cell.length_c   1.000
_cell.angle_alpha   90.00
_cell.angle_beta   90.00
_cell.angle_gamma   90.00
#
_symmetry.space_group_name_H-M   'P 1'
#
loop_
_entity.id
_entity.type
_entity.pdbx_description
1 polymer ?
#
loop_
_entity_poly.entity_id
_entity_poly.type
_entity_poly.pdbx_seq_one_letter_code
_entity_poly.pdbx_strand_id
1 'polypeptide(L)'
;MYYLPELYYFFDTDDFPLKKAIVVTAKTISQWSTTYEAKIMIPFKGKKEQIRKGTLPASPAERQKFVVELYEWIFANSELSDAFTLMLDKKFEHYDDTCCWVLDLTEDEFAELQKVWEEAGLPADLFYSEDKVIEIEKPLGPIARFFTKFGFSFTNTAIYSPKQWEARHIK
;
A
#
# COMPACT_ATOMS: atom_id res chain seq x y z
N MET A 1 2.65 -14.58 -0.86
CA MET A 1 3.60 -13.93 -1.80
C MET A 1 3.41 -12.45 -1.60
N TYR A 2 4.49 -11.67 -1.55
CA TYR A 2 4.38 -10.24 -1.28
C TYR A 2 4.18 -9.45 -2.56
N TYR A 3 3.19 -8.55 -2.52
CA TYR A 3 2.95 -7.57 -3.56
C TYR A 3 3.05 -6.17 -2.98
N LEU A 4 3.78 -5.31 -3.69
CA LEU A 4 4.09 -3.94 -3.31
C LEU A 4 3.32 -2.95 -4.21
N PRO A 5 2.94 -1.77 -3.69
CA PRO A 5 2.15 -0.80 -4.43
C PRO A 5 2.96 -0.24 -5.60
N GLU A 6 2.33 -0.14 -6.77
CA GLU A 6 2.87 0.53 -7.93
C GLU A 6 2.84 2.05 -7.71
N LEU A 7 3.91 2.55 -7.06
CA LEU A 7 4.05 3.93 -6.59
C LEU A 7 3.83 4.98 -7.68
N TYR A 8 4.02 4.63 -8.95
CA TYR A 8 3.70 5.49 -10.09
C TYR A 8 2.26 6.05 -10.03
N TYR A 9 1.28 5.20 -9.71
CA TYR A 9 -0.11 5.65 -9.65
C TYR A 9 -0.38 6.58 -8.48
N PHE A 10 0.29 6.36 -7.35
CA PHE A 10 0.04 7.10 -6.11
C PHE A 10 0.72 8.47 -6.09
N PHE A 11 1.89 8.59 -6.72
CA PHE A 11 2.73 9.79 -6.62
C PHE A 11 3.00 10.50 -7.95
N ASP A 12 2.96 9.78 -9.07
CA ASP A 12 3.34 10.31 -10.39
C ASP A 12 2.14 10.50 -11.34
N THR A 13 0.92 10.15 -10.90
CA THR A 13 -0.33 10.30 -11.67
C THR A 13 -1.26 11.31 -10.99
N ASP A 14 -1.64 12.36 -11.73
CA ASP A 14 -2.60 13.35 -11.25
C ASP A 14 -3.99 12.72 -11.06
N ASP A 15 -4.70 13.14 -9.99
CA ASP A 15 -6.09 12.75 -9.69
C ASP A 15 -6.37 11.23 -9.58
N PHE A 16 -5.37 10.41 -9.24
CA PHE A 16 -5.58 8.99 -9.01
C PHE A 16 -6.62 8.75 -7.89
N PRO A 17 -7.66 7.89 -8.10
CA PRO A 17 -8.77 7.72 -7.16
C PRO A 17 -8.37 6.85 -5.95
N LEU A 18 -7.43 7.33 -5.14
CA LEU A 18 -6.80 6.62 -4.03
C LEU A 18 -7.82 5.98 -3.09
N LYS A 19 -8.81 6.74 -2.61
CA LYS A 19 -9.84 6.24 -1.71
C LYS A 19 -10.59 5.03 -2.29
N LYS A 20 -10.85 5.03 -3.60
CA LYS A 20 -11.51 3.92 -4.27
C LYS A 20 -10.59 2.70 -4.33
N ALA A 21 -9.32 2.89 -4.70
CA ALA A 21 -8.32 1.82 -4.72
C ALA A 21 -8.18 1.15 -3.35
N ILE A 22 -8.05 1.95 -2.29
CA ILE A 22 -8.03 1.52 -0.89
C ILE A 22 -9.24 0.63 -0.56
N VAL A 23 -10.44 1.18 -0.74
CA VAL A 23 -11.68 0.53 -0.32
C VAL A 23 -11.93 -0.74 -1.11
N VAL A 24 -11.72 -0.72 -2.43
CA VAL A 24 -11.88 -1.90 -3.28
C VAL A 24 -10.89 -2.99 -2.85
N THR A 25 -9.61 -2.65 -2.68
CA THR A 25 -8.57 -3.60 -2.27
C THR A 25 -8.89 -4.26 -0.94
N ALA A 26 -9.13 -3.46 0.09
CA ALA A 26 -9.38 -3.98 1.43
C ALA A 26 -10.70 -4.75 1.53
N LYS A 27 -11.76 -4.28 0.84
CA LYS A 27 -13.05 -4.98 0.77
C LYS A 27 -12.88 -6.37 0.17
N THR A 28 -12.14 -6.49 -0.93
CA THR A 28 -11.86 -7.78 -1.58
C THR A 28 -11.00 -8.66 -0.66
N ILE A 29 -9.87 -8.15 -0.17
CA ILE A 29 -8.95 -8.94 0.67
C ILE A 29 -9.62 -9.46 1.94
N SER A 30 -10.57 -8.71 2.50
CA SER A 30 -11.29 -9.13 3.70
C SER A 30 -11.94 -10.50 3.57
N GLN A 31 -12.29 -10.96 2.37
CA GLN A 31 -12.87 -12.29 2.16
C GLN A 31 -11.93 -13.43 2.58
N TRP A 32 -10.62 -13.19 2.55
CA TRP A 32 -9.58 -14.12 2.96
C TRP A 32 -9.01 -13.81 4.36
N SER A 33 -9.55 -12.81 5.05
CA SER A 33 -9.12 -12.39 6.39
C SER A 33 -10.15 -12.73 7.46
N THR A 34 -9.67 -12.90 8.69
CA THR A 34 -10.45 -13.24 9.89
C THR A 34 -10.48 -12.10 10.91
N THR A 35 -9.40 -11.34 11.02
CA THR A 35 -9.26 -10.25 11.99
C THR A 35 -8.90 -8.94 11.30
N TYR A 36 -9.08 -7.85 12.04
CA TYR A 36 -8.66 -6.53 11.60
C TYR A 36 -8.05 -5.73 12.76
N GLU A 37 -7.18 -4.81 12.40
CA GLU A 37 -6.72 -3.71 13.25
C GLU A 37 -6.72 -2.42 12.43
N ALA A 38 -7.30 -1.35 12.96
CA ALA A 38 -7.34 -0.04 12.37
C ALA A 38 -6.92 1.01 13.40
N LYS A 39 -5.96 1.86 13.05
CA LYS A 39 -5.48 2.94 13.91
C LYS A 39 -5.49 4.26 13.15
N ILE A 40 -6.01 5.30 13.78
CA ILE A 40 -5.90 6.67 13.26
C ILE A 40 -4.58 7.25 13.75
N MET A 41 -3.69 7.59 12.83
CA MET A 41 -2.36 8.13 13.15
C MET A 41 -2.42 9.63 13.42
N ILE A 42 -3.19 10.36 12.62
CA ILE A 42 -3.33 11.82 12.73
C ILE A 42 -4.82 12.16 12.91
N PRO A 43 -5.36 12.08 14.13
CA PRO A 43 -6.74 12.44 14.40
C PRO A 43 -6.94 13.95 14.32
N PHE A 44 -8.14 14.41 13.96
CA PHE A 44 -8.47 15.85 13.99
C PHE A 44 -8.13 16.50 15.34
N LYS A 45 -7.65 17.75 15.29
CA LYS A 45 -7.28 18.54 16.48
C LYS A 45 -8.27 18.40 17.64
N GLY A 46 -7.75 17.98 18.79
CA GLY A 46 -8.54 17.79 20.03
C GLY A 46 -9.16 16.41 20.19
N LYS A 47 -9.07 15.53 19.19
CA LYS A 47 -9.39 14.10 19.32
C LYS A 47 -8.14 13.31 19.72
N LYS A 48 -8.34 12.20 20.42
CA LYS A 48 -7.27 11.24 20.76
C LYS A 48 -7.09 10.24 19.63
N GLU A 49 -5.91 9.62 19.57
CA GLU A 49 -5.70 8.40 18.77
C GLU A 49 -6.79 7.37 19.11
N GLN A 50 -7.33 6.74 18.09
CA GLN A 50 -8.34 5.70 18.22
C GLN A 50 -7.84 4.45 17.51
N ILE A 51 -7.97 3.32 18.20
CA ILE A 51 -7.64 1.99 17.69
C ILE A 51 -8.93 1.17 17.74
N ARG A 52 -9.24 0.49 16.64
CA ARG A 52 -10.28 -0.52 16.56
C ARG A 52 -9.65 -1.82 16.11
N LYS A 53 -9.95 -2.92 16.81
CA LYS A 53 -9.48 -4.24 16.44
C LYS A 53 -10.49 -5.29 16.84
N GLY A 54 -10.50 -6.41 16.13
CA GLY A 54 -11.40 -7.52 16.43
C GLY A 54 -11.48 -8.52 15.29
N THR A 55 -12.51 -9.37 15.35
CA THR A 55 -12.82 -10.32 14.28
C THR A 55 -13.74 -9.69 13.25
N LEU A 56 -13.51 -10.01 11.99
CA LEU A 56 -14.41 -9.67 10.89
C LEU A 56 -15.70 -10.50 10.96
N PRO A 57 -16.83 -9.97 10.46
CA PRO A 57 -18.06 -10.74 10.35
C PRO A 57 -17.89 -12.03 9.53
N ALA A 58 -18.60 -13.08 9.92
CA ALA A 58 -18.53 -14.38 9.23
C ALA A 58 -19.21 -14.34 7.85
N SER A 59 -20.33 -13.61 7.73
CA SER A 59 -21.05 -13.47 6.46
C SER A 59 -20.24 -12.61 5.46
N PRO A 60 -20.05 -13.06 4.21
CA PRO A 60 -19.34 -12.27 3.20
C PRO A 60 -19.96 -10.88 2.97
N ALA A 61 -21.29 -10.79 2.93
CA ALA A 61 -21.98 -9.53 2.70
C ALA A 61 -21.80 -8.56 3.89
N GLU A 62 -21.93 -9.06 5.12
CA GLU A 62 -21.71 -8.25 6.32
C GLU A 62 -20.26 -7.82 6.46
N ARG A 63 -19.32 -8.69 6.08
CA ARG A 63 -17.89 -8.39 6.11
C ARG A 63 -17.54 -7.26 5.16
N GLN A 64 -18.01 -7.34 3.91
CA GLN A 64 -17.82 -6.29 2.92
C GLN A 64 -18.39 -4.96 3.40
N LYS A 65 -19.60 -4.97 3.96
CA LYS A 65 -20.22 -3.78 4.54
C LYS A 65 -19.39 -3.22 5.71
N PHE A 66 -18.97 -4.08 6.62
CA PHE A 66 -18.15 -3.71 7.78
C PHE A 66 -16.85 -3.03 7.38
N VAL A 67 -16.15 -3.54 6.35
CA VAL A 67 -14.90 -2.94 5.87
C VAL A 67 -15.14 -1.55 5.29
N VAL A 68 -16.22 -1.35 4.53
CA VAL A 68 -16.60 -0.02 4.02
C VAL A 68 -16.87 0.95 5.18
N GLU A 69 -17.65 0.53 6.18
CA GLU A 69 -17.94 1.33 7.37
C GLU A 69 -16.68 1.65 8.19
N LEU A 70 -15.75 0.70 8.29
CA LEU A 70 -14.46 0.88 8.95
C LEU A 70 -13.64 1.96 8.24
N TYR A 71 -13.63 1.94 6.91
CA TYR A 71 -12.98 2.99 6.12
C TYR A 71 -13.64 4.35 6.27
N GLU A 72 -14.97 4.42 6.17
CA GLU A 72 -15.71 5.65 6.39
C GLU A 72 -15.42 6.23 7.78
N TRP A 73 -15.31 5.38 8.80
CA TRP A 73 -14.89 5.80 10.14
C TRP A 73 -13.47 6.37 10.16
N ILE A 74 -12.49 5.73 9.49
CA ILE A 74 -11.11 6.24 9.39
C ILE A 74 -11.12 7.64 8.75
N PHE A 75 -11.73 7.78 7.57
CA PHE A 75 -11.77 9.05 6.84
C PHE A 75 -12.51 10.15 7.60
N ALA A 76 -13.57 9.82 8.33
CA ALA A 76 -14.32 10.79 9.11
C ALA A 76 -13.58 11.28 10.37
N ASN A 77 -12.47 10.64 10.74
CA ASN A 77 -11.75 10.93 11.99
C ASN A 77 -10.26 11.23 11.81
N SER A 78 -9.69 11.02 10.62
CA SER A 78 -8.31 11.37 10.28
C SER A 78 -8.24 12.75 9.60
N GLU A 79 -7.25 13.56 9.97
CA GLU A 79 -6.96 14.85 9.35
C GLU A 79 -6.32 14.69 7.97
N LEU A 80 -5.49 13.66 7.81
CA LEU A 80 -4.93 13.26 6.52
C LEU A 80 -5.57 11.93 6.09
N SER A 81 -6.10 11.90 4.88
CA SER A 81 -6.91 10.79 4.36
C SER A 81 -6.12 9.49 4.18
N ASP A 82 -4.81 9.57 4.09
CA ASP A 82 -3.85 8.49 3.93
C ASP A 82 -3.12 8.13 5.24
N ALA A 83 -3.13 9.01 6.26
CA ALA A 83 -2.40 8.79 7.51
C ALA A 83 -3.15 7.88 8.50
N PHE A 84 -3.20 6.58 8.22
CA PHE A 84 -3.84 5.59 9.08
C PHE A 84 -3.18 4.23 8.97
N THR A 85 -3.33 3.40 9.99
CA THR A 85 -3.00 1.98 9.91
C THR A 85 -4.27 1.20 9.59
N LEU A 86 -4.21 0.28 8.62
CA LEU A 86 -5.20 -0.79 8.49
C LEU A 86 -4.49 -2.11 8.22
N MET A 87 -4.83 -3.10 9.04
CA MET A 87 -4.38 -4.48 8.89
C MET A 87 -5.60 -5.39 8.75
N LEU A 88 -5.58 -6.29 7.77
CA LEU A 88 -6.54 -7.39 7.62
C LEU A 88 -5.76 -8.71 7.70
N ASP A 89 -5.68 -9.27 8.91
CA ASP A 89 -4.66 -10.27 9.28
C ASP A 89 -3.26 -9.81 8.86
N LYS A 90 -2.56 -10.63 8.06
CA LYS A 90 -1.30 -10.30 7.38
C LYS A 90 -1.46 -10.10 5.87
N LYS A 91 -2.69 -10.24 5.35
CA LYS A 91 -2.96 -10.22 3.90
C LYS A 91 -2.98 -8.81 3.32
N PHE A 92 -3.34 -7.83 4.14
CA PHE A 92 -3.29 -6.42 3.81
C PHE A 92 -2.67 -5.70 4.99
N GLU A 93 -1.49 -5.12 4.79
CA GLU A 93 -0.80 -4.31 5.78
C GLU A 93 -0.64 -2.90 5.23
N HIS A 94 -1.19 -1.92 5.94
CA HIS A 94 -0.99 -0.50 5.70
C HIS A 94 -0.58 0.12 7.03
N TYR A 95 0.67 0.56 7.15
CA TYR A 95 1.24 0.97 8.43
C TYR A 95 1.00 2.45 8.76
N ASP A 96 1.25 3.34 7.81
CA ASP A 96 1.17 4.78 8.01
C ASP A 96 0.64 5.54 6.80
N ASP A 97 1.17 5.31 5.61
CA ASP A 97 0.85 6.01 4.38
C ASP A 97 0.80 5.08 3.14
N THR A 98 0.48 5.68 1.99
CA THR A 98 0.32 4.97 0.73
C THR A 98 1.55 4.22 0.22
N CYS A 99 2.76 4.56 0.69
CA CYS A 99 3.97 3.85 0.29
C CYS A 99 4.24 2.59 1.12
N CYS A 100 3.52 2.40 2.22
CA CYS A 100 3.69 1.28 3.15
C CYS A 100 2.61 0.21 3.01
N TRP A 101 2.05 0.04 1.81
CA TRP A 101 1.08 -1.01 1.54
C TRP A 101 1.81 -2.30 1.23
N VAL A 102 1.39 -3.41 1.83
CA VAL A 102 1.91 -4.73 1.49
C VAL A 102 0.74 -5.70 1.44
N LEU A 103 0.69 -6.48 0.37
CA LEU A 103 -0.25 -7.60 0.26
C LEU A 103 0.49 -8.91 0.44
N ASP A 104 0.00 -9.80 1.30
CA ASP A 104 0.44 -11.20 1.34
C ASP A 104 -0.67 -12.11 0.82
N LEU A 105 -0.61 -12.39 -0.47
CA LEU A 105 -1.64 -13.14 -1.19
C LEU A 105 -1.02 -14.32 -1.93
N THR A 106 -1.83 -15.33 -2.24
CA THR A 106 -1.46 -16.32 -3.26
C THR A 106 -1.57 -15.71 -4.67
N GLU A 107 -1.01 -16.37 -5.68
CA GLU A 107 -1.17 -15.93 -7.08
C GLU A 107 -2.63 -15.89 -7.51
N ASP A 108 -3.43 -16.88 -7.10
CA ASP A 108 -4.87 -16.96 -7.41
C ASP A 108 -5.66 -15.82 -6.74
N GLU A 109 -5.40 -15.56 -5.45
CA GLU A 109 -6.02 -14.45 -4.71
C GLU A 109 -5.66 -13.10 -5.35
N PHE A 110 -4.40 -12.93 -5.76
CA PHE A 110 -3.95 -11.72 -6.43
C PHE A 110 -4.63 -11.57 -7.81
N ALA A 111 -4.68 -12.61 -8.63
CA ALA A 111 -5.35 -12.58 -9.93
C ALA A 111 -6.86 -12.26 -9.82
N GLU A 112 -7.53 -12.74 -8.77
CA GLU A 112 -8.92 -12.36 -8.47
C GLU A 112 -9.02 -10.87 -8.11
N LEU A 113 -8.13 -10.38 -7.26
CA LEU A 113 -8.07 -8.96 -6.87
C LEU A 113 -7.84 -8.03 -8.08
N GLN A 114 -6.97 -8.43 -9.01
CA GLN A 114 -6.73 -7.68 -10.24
C GLN A 114 -8.00 -7.53 -11.10
N LYS A 115 -8.79 -8.59 -11.24
CA LYS A 115 -10.08 -8.52 -11.97
C LYS A 115 -11.05 -7.57 -11.29
N VAL A 116 -11.14 -7.60 -9.96
CA VAL A 116 -12.01 -6.69 -9.21
C VAL A 116 -11.56 -5.23 -9.36
N TRP A 117 -10.26 -4.96 -9.45
CA TRP A 117 -9.76 -3.62 -9.79
C TRP A 117 -10.22 -3.18 -11.17
N GLU A 118 -10.03 -4.01 -12.20
CA GLU A 118 -10.45 -3.70 -13.58
C GLU A 118 -11.95 -3.44 -13.69
N GLU A 119 -12.78 -4.28 -13.05
CA GLU A 119 -14.24 -4.10 -12.99
C GLU A 119 -14.63 -2.80 -12.28
N ALA A 120 -13.84 -2.38 -11.29
CA ALA A 120 -13.98 -1.08 -10.64
C ALA A 120 -13.38 0.07 -11.46
N GLY A 121 -12.82 -0.15 -12.65
CA GLY A 121 -12.16 0.88 -13.46
C GLY A 121 -10.86 1.39 -12.82
N LEU A 122 -10.17 0.54 -12.08
CA LEU A 122 -8.83 0.75 -11.53
C LEU A 122 -7.81 -0.06 -12.37
N PRO A 123 -6.53 0.35 -12.39
CA PRO A 123 -5.48 -0.44 -13.04
C PRO A 123 -5.37 -1.86 -12.46
N ALA A 124 -5.15 -2.86 -13.31
CA ALA A 124 -4.90 -4.23 -12.86
C ALA A 124 -3.55 -4.39 -12.13
N ASP A 125 -2.63 -3.47 -12.36
CA ASP A 125 -1.26 -3.46 -11.84
C ASP A 125 -1.05 -2.41 -10.76
N LEU A 126 -2.08 -2.14 -9.95
CA LEU A 126 -1.95 -1.30 -8.75
C LEU A 126 -0.88 -1.79 -7.77
N PHE A 127 -0.60 -3.09 -7.82
CA PHE A 127 0.50 -3.72 -7.11
C PHE A 127 1.28 -4.60 -8.07
N TYR A 128 2.52 -4.87 -7.72
CA TYR A 128 3.40 -5.78 -8.42
C TYR A 128 4.08 -6.72 -7.42
N SER A 129 4.42 -7.92 -7.88
CA SER A 129 5.14 -8.89 -7.04
C SER A 129 6.51 -8.34 -6.66
N GLU A 130 6.93 -8.55 -5.41
CA GLU A 130 8.19 -8.05 -4.85
C GLU A 130 9.42 -8.46 -5.68
N ASP A 131 9.38 -9.61 -6.34
CA ASP A 131 10.45 -10.09 -7.24
C ASP A 131 10.66 -9.21 -8.49
N LYS A 132 9.73 -8.30 -8.79
CA LYS A 132 9.82 -7.34 -9.90
C LYS A 132 10.35 -5.96 -9.49
N VAL A 133 10.74 -5.79 -8.23
CA VAL A 133 11.41 -4.55 -7.79
C VAL A 133 12.68 -4.34 -8.62
N ILE A 134 12.86 -3.10 -9.09
CA ILE A 134 14.04 -2.72 -9.88
C ILE A 134 15.01 -1.96 -8.98
N GLU A 135 16.12 -2.60 -8.66
CA GLU A 135 17.22 -2.00 -7.91
C GLU A 135 18.37 -1.62 -8.84
N ILE A 136 18.75 -0.34 -8.81
CA ILE A 136 19.84 0.19 -9.62
C ILE A 136 20.90 0.79 -8.71
N GLU A 137 22.11 0.28 -8.82
CA GLU A 137 23.28 0.92 -8.22
C GLU A 137 23.55 2.25 -8.92
N LYS A 138 23.44 3.34 -8.17
CA LYS A 138 23.86 4.67 -8.62
C LYS A 138 25.32 4.90 -8.28
N PRO A 139 26.07 5.61 -9.14
CA PRO A 139 27.43 5.99 -8.82
C PRO A 139 27.44 6.77 -7.50
N LEU A 140 28.38 6.40 -6.61
CA LEU A 140 28.62 7.15 -5.39
C LEU A 140 29.01 8.59 -5.74
N GLY A 141 28.40 9.54 -5.03
CA GLY A 141 28.79 10.94 -5.10
C GLY A 141 30.25 11.15 -4.67
N PRO A 142 30.87 12.29 -5.01
CA PRO A 142 32.28 12.55 -4.76
C PRO A 142 32.67 12.42 -3.27
N ILE A 143 31.76 12.79 -2.36
CA ILE A 143 31.96 12.67 -0.90
C ILE A 143 32.02 11.20 -0.48
N ALA A 144 31.05 10.38 -0.89
CA ALA A 144 31.01 8.96 -0.57
C ALA A 144 32.21 8.18 -1.18
N ARG A 145 32.67 8.57 -2.38
CA ARG A 145 33.91 8.05 -2.98
C ARG A 145 35.17 8.40 -2.20
N PHE A 146 35.19 9.54 -1.52
CA PHE A 146 36.33 9.93 -0.69
C PHE A 146 36.40 9.07 0.57
N PHE A 147 35.27 8.87 1.26
CA PHE A 147 35.23 8.06 2.48
C PHE A 147 35.44 6.55 2.24
N THR A 148 35.08 6.02 1.06
CA THR A 148 35.43 4.63 0.68
C THR A 148 36.94 4.39 0.65
N LYS A 149 37.75 5.40 0.34
CA LYS A 149 39.22 5.30 0.42
C LYS A 149 39.76 5.15 1.85
N PHE A 150 38.95 5.47 2.86
CA PHE A 150 39.27 5.30 4.28
C PHE A 150 38.60 4.06 4.90
N GLY A 151 38.09 3.14 4.08
CA GLY A 151 37.51 1.87 4.52
C GLY A 151 36.02 1.90 4.87
N PHE A 152 35.33 3.02 4.63
CA PHE A 152 33.88 3.09 4.81
C PHE A 152 33.15 2.51 3.59
N SER A 153 32.24 1.56 3.79
CA SER A 153 31.39 1.06 2.70
C SER A 153 30.11 1.89 2.59
N PHE A 154 29.80 2.37 1.39
CA PHE A 154 28.53 3.04 1.08
C PHE A 154 27.92 2.37 -0.14
N THR A 155 26.65 2.03 -0.06
CA THR A 155 25.82 1.69 -1.22
C THR A 155 24.92 2.87 -1.53
N ASN A 156 24.72 3.16 -2.81
CA ASN A 156 23.77 4.18 -3.26
C ASN A 156 22.84 3.51 -4.25
N THR A 157 21.88 2.73 -3.73
CA THR A 157 20.91 2.02 -4.55
C THR A 157 19.66 2.87 -4.68
N ALA A 158 19.12 2.96 -5.90
CA ALA A 158 17.79 3.48 -6.14
C ALA A 158 16.84 2.33 -6.43
N ILE A 159 15.67 2.38 -5.80
CA ILE A 159 14.63 1.37 -5.92
C ILE A 159 13.49 1.99 -6.72
N TYR A 160 12.98 1.24 -7.69
CA TYR A 160 11.86 1.63 -8.53
C TYR A 160 10.84 0.51 -8.61
N SER A 161 9.56 0.89 -8.62
CA SER A 161 8.49 0.04 -9.12
C SER A 161 8.57 -0.07 -10.65
N PRO A 162 8.01 -1.14 -11.25
CA PRO A 162 8.06 -1.37 -12.69
C PRO A 162 7.62 -0.17 -13.54
N LYS A 163 6.47 0.45 -13.24
CA LYS A 163 6.03 1.61 -14.05
C LYS A 163 6.85 2.86 -13.79
N GLN A 164 7.29 3.09 -12.56
CA GLN A 164 8.20 4.20 -12.30
C GLN A 164 9.48 4.09 -13.12
N TRP A 165 9.99 2.86 -13.30
CA TRP A 165 11.15 2.63 -14.15
C TRP A 165 10.84 2.89 -15.63
N GLU A 166 9.75 2.30 -16.15
CA GLU A 166 9.29 2.46 -17.53
C GLU A 166 9.09 3.95 -17.89
N ALA A 167 8.34 4.69 -17.06
CA ALA A 167 8.05 6.11 -17.28
C ALA A 167 9.31 6.99 -17.33
N ARG A 168 10.39 6.59 -16.64
CA ARG A 168 11.65 7.33 -16.58
C ARG A 168 12.64 6.98 -17.69
N HIS A 169 12.52 5.79 -18.30
CA HIS A 169 13.52 5.25 -19.22
C HIS A 169 13.00 4.93 -20.62
N ILE A 170 11.70 5.05 -20.87
CA ILE A 170 11.09 4.92 -22.21
C ILE A 170 10.81 6.32 -22.80
N LYS A 171 11.70 7.30 -22.56
CA LYS A 171 11.66 8.61 -23.24
C LYS A 171 12.55 8.65 -24.47
#